data_AF-A0A1Y6L9C5-F1
#
_entry.id   AF-A0A1Y6L9C5-F1
#
_cell.length_a   1.000
_cell.length_b   1.000
_cell.length_c   1.000
_cell.angle_alpha   90.00
_cell.angle_beta   90.00
_cell.angle_gamma   90.00
#
_symmetry.space_group_name_H-M   'P 1'
#
loop_
_entity.id
_entity.type
_entity.pdbx_description
1 polymer ?
#
loop_
_entity_poly.entity_id
_entity_poly.type
_entity_poly.pdbx_seq_one_letter_code
_entity_poly.pdbx_strand_id
1 'polypeptide(L)'
;MGANNTLDRLVGLAMLILASAVFLYYTVWTLLMPFVDDSHPIQSLFPPRVWAIRIPVILILLGGAVVGSFLSVVMIRSNRKKALKAKKAAAGKTK
;
A
#
# COMPACT_ATOMS: atom_id res chain seq x y z
N MET A 1 6.59 -31.30 9.94
CA MET A 1 5.87 -30.25 10.69
C MET A 1 4.71 -29.79 9.82
N GLY A 2 3.67 -30.61 9.73
CA GLY A 2 2.53 -30.42 8.82
C GLY A 2 1.27 -30.74 9.58
N ALA A 3 0.74 -29.73 10.26
CA ALA A 3 -0.57 -29.78 10.88
C ALA A 3 -1.13 -28.37 10.70
N ASN A 4 -2.05 -28.24 9.72
CA ASN A 4 -3.13 -27.24 9.54
C ASN A 4 -3.50 -26.94 8.07
N ASN A 5 -3.10 -27.79 7.10
CA ASN A 5 -3.34 -27.60 5.66
C ASN A 5 -4.79 -27.27 5.26
N THR A 6 -5.80 -27.74 6.00
CA THR A 6 -7.22 -27.45 5.71
C THR A 6 -7.63 -26.04 6.14
N LEU A 7 -7.17 -25.58 7.30
CA LEU A 7 -7.40 -24.21 7.77
C LEU A 7 -6.72 -23.21 6.83
N ASP A 8 -5.46 -23.47 6.47
CA ASP A 8 -4.70 -22.62 5.55
C ASP A 8 -5.36 -22.53 4.17
N ARG A 9 -5.89 -23.66 3.67
CA ARG A 9 -6.67 -23.71 2.41
C ARG A 9 -7.98 -22.95 2.53
N LEU A 10 -8.68 -23.08 3.66
CA LEU A 10 -9.94 -22.37 3.89
C LEU A 10 -9.73 -20.85 3.95
N VAL A 11 -8.68 -20.40 4.64
CA VAL A 11 -8.29 -18.99 4.70
C VAL A 11 -7.90 -18.50 3.30
N GLY A 12 -7.10 -19.25 2.56
CA GLY A 12 -6.73 -18.92 1.19
C GLY A 12 -7.96 -18.79 0.27
N LEU A 13 -8.91 -19.72 0.37
CA LEU A 13 -10.17 -19.67 -0.37
C LEU A 13 -11.02 -18.46 0.03
N ALA A 14 -11.15 -18.17 1.33
CA ALA A 14 -11.88 -17.01 1.82
C ALA A 14 -11.25 -15.71 1.33
N MET A 15 -9.92 -15.59 1.38
CA MET A 15 -9.18 -14.46 0.83
C MET A 15 -9.39 -14.31 -0.67
N LEU A 16 -9.40 -15.42 -1.43
CA LEU A 16 -9.62 -15.39 -2.87
C LEU A 16 -11.03 -14.92 -3.22
N ILE A 17 -12.06 -15.45 -2.54
CA ILE A 17 -13.46 -15.04 -2.74
C ILE A 17 -13.62 -13.56 -2.39
N LEU A 18 -13.08 -13.13 -1.25
CA LEU A 18 -13.14 -11.73 -0.82
C LEU A 18 -12.44 -10.82 -1.83
N ALA A 19 -11.23 -11.16 -2.25
CA ALA A 19 -10.48 -10.38 -3.23
C ALA A 19 -11.23 -10.31 -4.57
N SER A 20 -11.82 -11.41 -5.01
CA SER A 20 -12.61 -11.47 -6.24
C SER A 20 -13.87 -10.60 -6.15
N ALA A 21 -14.59 -10.65 -5.03
CA ALA A 21 -15.78 -9.82 -4.80
C ALA A 21 -15.42 -8.32 -4.79
N VAL A 22 -14.36 -7.94 -4.08
CA VAL A 22 -13.87 -6.55 -4.04
C VAL A 22 -13.42 -6.09 -5.42
N PHE A 23 -12.68 -6.94 -6.15
CA PHE A 23 -12.23 -6.65 -7.51
C PHE A 23 -13.39 -6.42 -8.46
N LEU A 24 -14.40 -7.30 -8.45
CA LEU A 24 -15.58 -7.14 -9.30
C LEU A 24 -16.37 -5.89 -8.94
N TYR A 25 -16.61 -5.65 -7.64
CA TYR A 25 -17.29 -4.44 -7.18
C TYR A 25 -16.57 -3.18 -7.65
N TYR A 26 -15.25 -3.12 -7.48
CA TYR A 26 -14.45 -1.98 -7.91
C TYR A 26 -14.41 -1.84 -9.43
N THR A 27 -14.35 -2.94 -10.18
CA THR A 27 -14.37 -2.95 -11.64
C THR A 27 -15.69 -2.40 -12.16
N VAL A 28 -16.82 -2.87 -11.63
CA VAL A 28 -18.16 -2.34 -11.97
C VAL A 28 -18.25 -0.86 -11.62
N TRP A 29 -17.80 -0.50 -10.42
CA TRP A 29 -17.84 0.88 -9.93
C TRP A 29 -17.01 1.85 -10.77
N THR A 30 -15.84 1.43 -11.25
CA THR A 30 -14.92 2.30 -11.97
C THR A 30 -15.13 2.30 -13.48
N LEU A 31 -15.48 1.16 -14.06
CA LEU A 31 -15.62 1.00 -15.51
C LEU A 31 -17.07 1.05 -16.00
N LEU A 32 -18.04 0.49 -15.27
CA LEU A 32 -19.42 0.39 -15.76
C LEU A 32 -20.31 1.55 -15.29
N MET A 33 -20.21 1.94 -14.01
CA MET A 33 -20.99 3.04 -13.44
C MET A 33 -20.83 4.42 -14.13
N PRO A 34 -19.72 4.81 -14.79
CA PRO A 34 -19.70 6.07 -15.55
C PRO A 34 -20.63 6.09 -16.76
N PHE A 35 -21.12 4.94 -17.23
CA PHE A 35 -22.07 4.84 -18.35
C PHE A 35 -23.54 4.75 -17.90
N VAL A 36 -23.78 4.70 -16.58
CA VAL A 36 -25.13 4.66 -16.00
C VAL A 36 -25.56 6.08 -15.64
N ASP A 37 -26.81 6.43 -15.94
CA ASP A 37 -27.36 7.73 -15.61
C ASP A 37 -27.42 7.96 -14.09
N ASP A 38 -27.09 9.19 -13.69
CA ASP A 38 -27.05 9.60 -12.28
C ASP A 38 -28.42 9.51 -11.57
N SER A 39 -29.53 9.51 -12.32
CA SER A 39 -30.88 9.35 -11.79
C SER A 39 -31.27 7.90 -11.52
N HIS A 40 -30.45 6.92 -11.91
CA HIS A 40 -30.78 5.51 -11.75
C HIS A 40 -30.62 5.09 -10.27
N PRO A 41 -31.58 4.37 -9.66
CA PRO A 41 -31.51 3.99 -8.24
C PRO A 41 -30.29 3.13 -7.90
N ILE A 42 -29.72 2.43 -8.88
CA ILE A 42 -28.51 1.62 -8.69
C ILE A 42 -27.29 2.47 -8.28
N GLN A 43 -27.31 3.78 -8.58
CA GLN A 43 -26.24 4.72 -8.23
C GLN A 43 -26.05 4.81 -6.70
N SER A 44 -27.10 4.58 -5.91
CA SER A 44 -27.00 4.64 -4.44
C SER A 44 -26.23 3.48 -3.82
N LEU A 45 -26.00 2.39 -4.57
CA LEU A 45 -25.18 1.26 -4.13
C LEU A 45 -23.67 1.50 -4.30
N PHE A 46 -23.30 2.58 -4.98
CA PHE A 46 -21.93 2.92 -5.29
C PHE A 46 -21.57 4.28 -4.71
N PRO A 47 -20.36 4.46 -4.14
CA PRO A 47 -19.93 5.77 -3.72
C PRO A 47 -19.80 6.72 -4.92
N PRO A 48 -19.77 8.05 -4.70
CA PRO A 48 -19.59 9.01 -5.79
C PRO A 48 -18.32 8.73 -6.60
N ARG A 49 -18.40 8.89 -7.94
CA ARG A 49 -17.31 8.60 -8.89
C ARG A 49 -15.96 9.21 -8.51
N VAL A 50 -15.95 10.36 -7.84
CA VAL A 50 -14.73 11.05 -7.40
C VAL A 50 -13.89 10.15 -6.47
N TRP A 51 -14.52 9.29 -5.67
CA TRP A 51 -13.83 8.39 -4.77
C TRP A 51 -13.10 7.24 -5.47
N ALA A 52 -13.60 6.80 -6.63
CA ALA A 52 -12.92 5.79 -7.46
C ALA A 52 -11.51 6.25 -7.91
N ILE A 53 -11.28 7.56 -8.00
CA ILE A 53 -9.97 8.13 -8.36
C ILE A 53 -9.17 8.47 -7.09
N ARG A 54 -9.83 9.03 -6.07
CA ARG A 54 -9.14 9.46 -4.83
C ARG A 54 -8.52 8.30 -4.06
N ILE A 55 -9.16 7.13 -4.02
CA ILE A 55 -8.65 5.97 -3.26
C ILE A 55 -7.26 5.54 -3.77
N PRO A 56 -7.06 5.24 -5.07
CA PRO A 56 -5.72 4.93 -5.60
C PRO A 56 -4.69 6.04 -5.37
N VAL A 57 -5.08 7.30 -5.55
CA VAL A 57 -4.17 8.44 -5.36
C VAL A 57 -3.69 8.53 -3.91
N ILE A 58 -4.60 8.42 -2.94
CA ILE A 58 -4.26 8.46 -1.52
C ILE A 58 -3.34 7.28 -1.16
N LEU A 59 -3.62 6.07 -1.66
CA LEU A 59 -2.78 4.90 -1.40
C LEU A 59 -1.36 5.07 -1.94
N ILE A 60 -1.21 5.62 -3.16
CA ILE A 60 0.11 5.88 -3.76
C ILE A 60 0.85 6.97 -2.97
N LEU A 61 0.18 8.06 -2.61
CA LEU A 61 0.80 9.15 -1.85
C LEU A 61 1.24 8.68 -0.46
N LEU A 62 0.38 7.95 0.26
CA LEU A 62 0.71 7.40 1.58
C LEU A 62 1.81 6.36 1.48
N GLY A 63 1.69 5.39 0.57
CA GLY A 63 2.72 4.37 0.37
C GLY A 63 4.07 4.99 -0.02
N GLY A 64 4.06 5.94 -0.95
CA GLY A 64 5.24 6.69 -1.37
C GLY A 64 5.84 7.51 -0.24
N ALA A 65 5.02 8.18 0.56
CA ALA A 65 5.49 8.95 1.72
C ALA A 65 6.14 8.04 2.78
N VAL A 66 5.55 6.88 3.06
CA VAL A 66 6.09 5.89 4.01
C VAL A 66 7.43 5.36 3.52
N VAL A 67 7.51 4.90 2.27
CA VAL A 67 8.74 4.36 1.68
C VAL A 67 9.82 5.45 1.60
N GLY A 68 9.47 6.63 1.09
CA GLY A 68 10.40 7.75 0.95
C GLY A 68 10.94 8.23 2.30
N SER A 69 10.09 8.31 3.33
CA SER A 69 10.52 8.67 4.69
C SER A 69 11.45 7.62 5.28
N PHE A 70 11.12 6.33 5.13
CA PHE A 70 11.94 5.25 5.62
C PHE A 70 13.33 5.24 4.98
N LEU A 71 13.40 5.33 3.65
CA LEU A 71 14.66 5.41 2.90
C LEU A 71 15.49 6.61 3.35
N SER A 72 14.86 7.79 3.46
CA SER A 72 15.52 9.01 3.93
C SER A 72 16.16 8.83 5.30
N VAL A 73 15.43 8.26 6.27
CA VAL A 73 15.93 8.01 7.63
C VAL A 73 17.12 7.04 7.63
N VAL A 74 17.04 5.95 6.84
CA VAL A 74 18.11 4.95 6.76
C VAL A 74 19.37 5.53 6.11
N MET A 75 19.23 6.34 5.07
CA MET A 75 20.36 7.03 4.41
C MET A 75 21.03 8.02 5.35
N ILE A 76 20.25 8.85 6.06
CA ILE A 76 20.81 9.81 7.03
C ILE A 76 21.56 9.07 8.15
N ARG A 77 20.98 8.01 8.71
CA ARG A 77 21.58 7.28 9.84
C ARG A 77 22.83 6.52 9.41
N SER A 78 22.85 5.93 8.22
CA SER A 78 24.02 5.21 7.69
C SER A 78 25.17 6.16 7.35
N ASN A 79 24.90 7.32 6.75
CA ASN A 79 25.92 8.35 6.49
C ASN A 79 26.47 8.96 7.79
N ARG A 80 25.63 9.23 8.80
CA ARG A 80 26.09 9.68 10.12
C ARG A 80 27.06 8.68 10.76
N LYS A 81 26.74 7.39 10.71
CA LYS A 81 27.63 6.34 11.23
C LYS A 81 28.99 6.30 10.49
N LYS A 82 28.98 6.42 9.16
CA LYS A 82 30.22 6.48 8.36
C LYS A 82 31.06 7.72 8.71
N ALA A 83 30.43 8.90 8.79
CA ALA A 83 31.10 10.16 9.14
C ALA A 83 31.71 10.12 10.56
N LEU A 84 31.00 9.56 11.54
CA LEU A 84 31.50 9.42 12.91
C LEU A 84 32.69 8.44 13.00
N LYS A 85 32.66 7.33 12.25
CA LYS A 85 33.80 6.39 12.17
C LYS A 85 35.02 7.05 11.51
N ALA A 86 34.84 7.80 10.43
CA ALA A 86 35.92 8.53 9.77
C ALA A 86 36.55 9.58 10.71
N LYS A 87 35.73 10.34 11.45
CA LYS A 87 36.22 11.31 12.45
C LYS A 87 37.02 10.65 13.58
N LYS A 88 36.57 9.50 14.09
CA LYS A 88 37.32 8.74 15.12
C LYS A 88 38.64 8.16 14.58
N ALA A 89 38.65 7.68 13.33
CA ALA A 89 39.87 7.18 12.69
C ALA A 89 40.89 8.30 12.39
N ALA A 90 40.42 9.52 12.08
CA ALA A 90 41.29 10.69 11.91
C ALA A 90 41.86 11.18 13.25
N ALA A 91 41.05 11.23 14.31
CA ALA A 91 41.51 11.66 15.64
C ALA A 91 42.50 10.68 16.30
N GLY A 92 42.41 9.39 15.98
CA GLY A 92 43.36 8.37 16.46
C GLY A 92 44.73 8.40 15.76
N LYS A 93 44.85 9.08 14.62
CA LYS A 93 46.12 9.20 13.87
C LYS A 93 46.94 10.45 14.25
N THR A 94 46.40 11.33 15.08
CA THR A 94 47.06 12.58 15.52
C THR A 94 47.66 12.46 16.93
N LYS A 95 47.68 11.25 17.51
CA LYS A 95 48.30 10.97 18.82
C LYS A 95 49.52 10.08 18.67
#